data_AF-A0A1H6GPE1-F1
#
_entry.id   AF-A0A1H6GPE1-F1
#
_cell.length_a   1.000
_cell.length_b   1.000
_cell.length_c   1.000
_cell.angle_alpha   90.00
_cell.angle_beta   90.00
_cell.angle_gamma   90.00
#
_symmetry.space_group_name_H-M   'P 1'
#
loop_
_entity.id
_entity.type
_entity.pdbx_description
1 polymer ?
#
loop_
_entity_poly.entity_id
_entity_poly.type
_entity_poly.pdbx_seq_one_letter_code
_entity_poly.pdbx_strand_id
1 'polypeptide(L)' 'MPSKIAHILASDDAVGSEELEAAIIYLDEKLQDAARRNEPVPFLAFRNKVIFKATLRLRSDSYRQQPDRPS' A
#
# COMPACT_ATOMS: atom_id res chain seq x y z
N MET A 1 -8.53 10.07 -7.66
CA MET A 1 -7.40 9.30 -8.26
C MET A 1 -6.58 8.65 -7.14
N PRO A 2 -6.23 7.35 -7.24
CA PRO A 2 -5.44 6.62 -6.25
C PRO A 2 -4.15 7.35 -5.80
N SER A 3 -3.54 8.11 -6.70
CA SER A 3 -2.33 8.91 -6.43
C SER A 3 -2.51 9.93 -5.28
N LYS A 4 -3.62 10.69 -5.22
CA LYS A 4 -3.83 11.69 -4.16
C LYS A 4 -3.94 11.04 -2.77
N ILE A 5 -4.63 9.90 -2.68
CA ILE A 5 -4.81 9.18 -1.43
C ILE A 5 -3.48 8.57 -0.97
N ALA A 6 -2.70 8.03 -1.92
CA ALA A 6 -1.40 7.46 -1.61
C ALA A 6 -0.43 8.49 -0.99
N HIS A 7 -0.43 9.73 -1.50
CA HIS A 7 0.37 10.82 -0.92
C HIS A 7 -0.10 11.22 0.49
N ILE A 8 -1.42 11.31 0.72
CA ILE A 8 -1.96 11.60 2.06
C ILE A 8 -1.50 10.53 3.05
N LEU A 9 -1.66 9.25 2.70
CA LEU A 9 -1.24 8.14 3.55
C LEU A 9 0.27 8.04 3.71
N ALA A 10 1.05 8.48 2.71
CA ALA A 10 2.51 8.46 2.80
C ALA A 10 3.03 9.46 3.84
N SER A 11 2.31 10.57 4.03
CA SER A 11 2.61 11.60 5.03
C SER A 11 1.98 11.34 6.40
N ASP A 12 1.14 10.32 6.53
CA ASP A 12 0.47 9.93 7.78
C ASP A 12 1.29 8.84 8.48
N ASP A 13 1.64 9.05 9.75
CA ASP A 13 2.43 8.14 10.58
C ASP A 13 1.56 7.24 11.48
N ALA A 14 0.23 7.40 11.46
CA ALA A 14 -0.68 6.57 12.25
C ALA A 14 -0.70 5.10 11.81
N VAL A 15 -0.20 4.79 10.60
CA VAL A 15 -0.06 3.43 10.07
C VAL A 15 1.38 3.21 9.60
N GLY A 16 2.07 2.26 10.23
CA GLY A 16 3.45 1.88 9.92
C GLY A 16 3.61 1.25 8.54
N SER A 17 4.84 1.19 8.04
CA SER A 17 5.13 0.53 6.77
C SER A 17 4.91 -0.98 6.86
N GLU A 18 5.22 -1.63 8.01
CA GLU A 18 4.94 -3.06 8.19
C GLU A 18 3.44 -3.37 8.15
N GLU A 19 2.61 -2.48 8.70
CA GLU A 19 1.15 -2.64 8.67
C GLU A 19 0.58 -2.52 7.26
N LEU A 20 1.12 -1.61 6.45
CA LEU A 20 0.77 -1.51 5.02
C LEU A 20 1.20 -2.75 4.23
N GLU A 21 2.36 -3.31 4.53
CA GLU A 21 2.84 -4.56 3.91
C GLU A 21 1.94 -5.74 4.27
N ALA A 22 1.59 -5.90 5.55
CA ALA A 22 0.65 -6.91 6.01
C ALA A 22 -0.72 -6.76 5.33
N ALA A 23 -1.22 -5.54 5.22
CA ALA A 23 -2.47 -5.27 4.50
C ALA A 23 -2.38 -5.64 3.01
N ILE A 24 -1.27 -5.36 2.34
CA ILE A 24 -1.06 -5.74 0.93
C ILE A 24 -1.09 -7.27 0.77
N ILE A 25 -0.46 -8.02 1.66
CA ILE A 25 -0.46 -9.49 1.66
C ILE A 25 -1.90 -10.01 1.77
N TYR A 26 -2.64 -9.55 2.79
CA TYR A 26 -4.03 -9.94 3.00
C TYR A 26 -4.93 -9.63 1.78
N LEU A 27 -4.74 -8.45 1.16
CA LEU A 27 -5.50 -8.07 -0.02
C LEU A 27 -5.11 -8.93 -1.24
N ASP A 28 -3.87 -9.37 -1.34
CA ASP A 28 -3.45 -10.30 -2.38
C ASP A 28 -4.09 -11.67 -2.22
N GLU A 29 -4.10 -12.21 -1.00
CA GLU A 29 -4.78 -13.47 -0.67
C GLU A 29 -6.27 -13.42 -1.05
N LYS A 30 -6.97 -12.34 -0.71
CA LYS A 30 -8.37 -12.13 -1.10
C LYS A 30 -8.60 -12.14 -2.61
N LEU A 31 -7.70 -11.51 -3.36
CA LEU A 31 -7.78 -11.47 -4.83
C LEU A 31 -7.50 -12.86 -5.43
N GLN A 32 -6.54 -13.58 -4.86
CA GLN A 32 -6.22 -14.96 -5.27
C GLN A 32 -7.38 -15.91 -4.98
N ASP A 33 -8.02 -15.79 -3.81
CA ASP A 33 -9.18 -16.61 -3.45
C ASP A 33 -10.37 -16.39 -4.39
N ALA A 34 -10.68 -15.14 -4.71
CA ALA A 34 -11.73 -14.83 -5.68
C ALA A 34 -11.41 -15.45 -7.06
N ALA A 35 -10.15 -15.36 -7.50
CA ALA A 35 -9.71 -15.98 -8.75
C ALA A 35 -9.83 -17.52 -8.72
N ARG A 36 -9.43 -18.18 -7.62
CA ARG A 36 -9.56 -19.64 -7.44
C ARG A 36 -11.01 -20.10 -7.48
N ARG A 37 -11.94 -19.27 -7.00
CA ARG A 37 -13.38 -19.57 -6.96
C ARG A 37 -14.13 -19.12 -8.22
N ASN A 38 -13.43 -18.54 -9.20
CA ASN A 38 -14.01 -17.92 -10.39
C ASN A 38 -15.08 -16.87 -10.05
N GLU A 39 -14.85 -16.12 -8.96
CA GLU A 39 -15.70 -15.03 -8.50
C GLU A 39 -15.27 -13.69 -9.13
N PRO A 40 -16.16 -12.68 -9.19
CA PRO A 40 -15.79 -11.33 -9.61
C PRO A 40 -14.68 -10.75 -8.74
N VAL A 41 -13.77 -9.98 -9.35
CA VAL A 41 -12.66 -9.33 -8.64
C VAL A 41 -13.21 -8.37 -7.57
N PRO A 42 -12.87 -8.56 -6.28
CA PRO A 42 -13.27 -7.64 -5.22
C PRO A 42 -12.64 -6.25 -5.42
N PHE A 43 -13.39 -5.31 -6.01
CA PHE A 43 -12.88 -4.00 -6.43
C PHE A 43 -12.17 -3.23 -5.31
N LEU A 44 -12.74 -3.23 -4.10
CA LEU A 44 -12.14 -2.55 -2.94
C LEU A 44 -10.80 -3.17 -2.56
N ALA A 45 -10.66 -4.50 -2.66
CA ALA A 45 -9.41 -5.16 -2.36
C ALA A 45 -8.31 -4.78 -3.37
N PHE A 46 -8.66 -4.80 -4.65
CA PHE A 46 -7.78 -4.36 -5.73
C PHE A 46 -7.36 -2.90 -5.56
N ARG A 47 -8.33 -2.00 -5.37
CA ARG A 47 -8.07 -0.55 -5.24
C ARG A 47 -7.19 -0.23 -4.04
N ASN A 48 -7.47 -0.82 -2.89
CA ASN A 48 -6.71 -0.56 -1.67
C ASN A 48 -5.29 -1.10 -1.78
N LYS A 49 -5.10 -2.28 -2.39
CA LYS A 49 -3.76 -2.83 -2.67
C LYS A 49 -2.93 -1.89 -3.54
N VAL A 50 -3.54 -1.30 -4.59
CA VAL A 50 -2.85 -0.32 -5.45
C VAL A 50 -2.46 0.94 -4.68
N ILE A 51 -3.35 1.47 -3.84
CA ILE A 51 -3.08 2.65 -3.01
C ILE A 51 -1.94 2.37 -2.04
N PHE A 52 -1.99 1.26 -1.28
CA PHE A 52 -0.98 0.94 -0.28
C PHE A 52 0.39 0.67 -0.91
N LYS A 53 0.44 0.00 -2.06
CA LYS A 53 1.69 -0.15 -2.83
C LYS A 53 2.26 1.20 -3.26
N ALA A 54 1.41 2.15 -3.68
CA ALA A 54 1.86 3.49 -4.02
C ALA A 54 2.35 4.26 -2.79
N THR A 55 1.68 4.13 -1.64
CA THR A 55 2.11 4.72 -0.37
C THR A 55 3.50 4.23 0.07
N LEU A 56 3.75 2.91 0.03
CA LEU A 56 5.07 2.35 0.39
C LEU A 56 6.19 2.83 -0.53
N ARG A 57 5.90 2.98 -1.84
CA ARG A 57 6.86 3.54 -2.80
C ARG A 57 7.22 4.97 -2.45
N LEU A 58 6.21 5.81 -2.18
CA LEU A 58 6.42 7.21 -1.78
C LEU A 58 7.23 7.32 -0.49
N ARG A 59 6.95 6.48 0.52
CA ARG A 59 7.75 6.46 1.77
C ARG A 59 9.20 6.07 1.48
N SER A 60 9.43 5.00 0.71
CA SER A 60 10.77 4.53 0.35
C SER A 60 11.57 5.59 -0.43
N ASP A 61 10.93 6.31 -1.35
CA ASP A 61 11.58 7.36 -2.14
C ASP A 61 11.90 8.60 -1.29
N SER A 62 11.04 8.95 -0.32
CA SER A 62 11.34 10.00 0.67
C SER A 62 12.56 9.64 1.53
N TYR A 63 12.68 8.39 1.99
CA TYR A 63 13.87 7.93 2.73
C TYR A 63 15.15 8.03 1.88
N ARG A 64 15.09 7.67 0.60
CA ARG A 64 16.24 7.77 -0.32
C ARG A 64 16.69 9.22 -0.58
N GLN A 65 15.78 10.19 -0.44
CA GLN A 65 16.08 11.61 -0.60
C GLN A 65 16.60 12.28 0.69
N GLN A 66 16.70 11.54 1.81
CA GLN A 66 17.20 12.02 3.09
C GLN A 66 18.45 11.25 3.55
N PRO A 67 19.61 11.40 2.87
CA PRO A 67 20.82 10.64 3.22
C PRO A 67 21.56 11.14 4.48
N ASP A 68 21.30 12.35 4.97
CA ASP A 68 22.07 12.94 6.09
C ASP A 68 21.16 13.54 7.20
N ARG A 69 21.03 12.81 8.31
CA ARG A 69 20.79 13.41 9.64
C ARG A 69 21.71 12.71 10.65
N PRO A 70 22.67 13.42 11.27
CA PRO A 70 23.52 12.84 12.31
C PRO A 70 22.73 12.64 13.60
N SER A 71 23.11 11.59 14.34
CA SER A 71 22.64 11.23 15.68
C SER A 71 23.13 12.20 16.75
#